data_AF-A0A2N9P0Y7-F1
#
_entry.id   AF-A0A2N9P0Y7-F1
#
_cell.length_a   1.000
_cell.length_b   1.000
_cell.length_c   1.000
_cell.angle_alpha   90.00
_cell.angle_beta   90.00
_cell.angle_gamma   90.00
#
_symmetry.space_group_name_H-M   'P 1'
#
loop_
_entity.id
_entity.type
_entity.pdbx_description
1 polymer ?
#
loop_
_entity_poly.entity_id
_entity_poly.type
_entity_poly.pdbx_seq_one_letter_code
_entity_poly.pdbx_strand_id
1 'polypeptide(L)'
;MKTIAKIFRSGEARLQPVAFTLIELLVVIAIIAILAAMLLPALGKARLKAQGVQCMSNHRQLLIGWRMYAEENRDAVVYASDTGGMSGNNPDNGVPYRQLDQYAWTLAHLSFTSDPDNWNINADITQRPLWPYIKNAGVYKCPADHSYVTVNGQNLPRVRTISMNLFVGGFDGTDGGWAWAKPYWIYKKTTDFSAATGPADKIFLFLDEREDAINWGNYMTQMAGYALPPNPANPGAYEFDQDLPGFYHNRAAGFSFVDGHAEIHRWLDPRTMPPLNFQAPPNIPSPYPVPRDNDVAWMQDHSTRPTLGLEQTITP
;
A
#
# COMPACT_ATOMS: atom_id res chain seq x y z
N MET A 1 89.61 -38.20 43.80
CA MET A 1 88.67 -38.93 42.91
C MET A 1 87.66 -37.91 42.38
N LYS A 2 87.56 -37.79 41.06
CA LYS A 2 86.71 -36.82 40.33
C LYS A 2 85.23 -36.97 40.73
N THR A 3 84.46 -35.88 40.81
CA THR A 3 83.10 -35.88 40.28
C THR A 3 82.71 -34.47 39.81
N ILE A 4 82.46 -34.40 38.52
CA ILE A 4 81.99 -33.25 37.73
C ILE A 4 80.48 -33.15 37.96
N ALA A 5 79.99 -32.03 38.48
CA ALA A 5 78.56 -31.71 38.45
C ALA A 5 78.30 -30.76 37.26
N LYS A 6 77.76 -31.34 36.19
CA LYS A 6 77.42 -30.66 34.93
C LYS A 6 76.11 -29.88 35.12
N ILE A 7 76.18 -28.60 34.80
CA ILE A 7 75.07 -27.64 34.76
C ILE A 7 74.03 -28.09 33.72
N PHE A 8 72.78 -28.27 34.14
CA PHE A 8 71.62 -28.31 33.25
C PHE A 8 70.67 -27.16 33.62
N ARG A 9 70.72 -26.07 32.84
CA ARG A 9 69.69 -25.03 32.80
C ARG A 9 68.73 -25.40 31.66
N SER A 10 67.50 -25.74 32.00
CA SER A 10 66.39 -25.88 31.05
C SER A 10 66.06 -24.51 30.45
N GLY A 11 66.20 -24.38 29.13
CA GLY A 11 65.75 -23.20 28.41
C GLY A 11 64.24 -23.23 28.23
N GLU A 12 63.50 -22.45 29.02
CA GLU A 12 62.12 -22.12 28.70
C GLU A 12 62.10 -21.07 27.59
N ALA A 13 61.58 -21.44 26.42
CA ALA A 13 61.33 -20.50 25.34
C ALA A 13 60.19 -19.56 25.74
N ARG A 14 60.54 -18.34 26.16
CA ARG A 14 59.55 -17.27 26.37
C ARG A 14 58.97 -16.88 25.00
N LEU A 15 57.71 -17.25 24.76
CA LEU A 15 56.92 -16.66 23.68
C LEU A 15 56.80 -15.16 23.98
N GLN A 16 57.48 -14.32 23.19
CA GLN A 16 57.35 -12.88 23.34
C GLN A 16 55.93 -12.47 22.93
N PRO A 17 55.22 -11.67 23.75
CA PRO A 17 53.94 -11.11 23.34
C PRO A 17 54.18 -10.17 22.16
N VAL A 18 53.49 -10.44 21.06
CA VAL A 18 53.50 -9.58 19.87
C VAL A 18 52.77 -8.29 20.25
N ALA A 19 53.49 -7.18 20.34
CA ALA A 19 52.91 -5.88 20.65
C ALA A 19 52.26 -5.30 19.40
N PHE A 20 50.94 -5.02 19.46
CA PHE A 20 50.19 -4.41 18.38
C PHE A 20 50.49 -2.90 18.32
N THR A 21 50.92 -2.40 17.17
CA THR A 21 51.27 -0.99 16.98
C THR A 21 50.05 -0.15 16.66
N LEU A 22 50.12 1.16 16.97
CA LEU A 22 49.06 2.12 16.63
C LEU A 22 48.84 2.23 15.11
N ILE A 23 49.89 2.02 14.32
CA ILE A 23 49.82 2.05 12.85
C ILE A 23 49.05 0.83 12.32
N GLU A 24 49.30 -0.37 12.86
CA GLU A 24 48.56 -1.59 12.49
C GLU A 24 47.07 -1.44 12.80
N LEU A 25 46.71 -0.85 13.95
CA LEU A 25 45.31 -0.54 14.26
C LEU A 25 44.69 0.42 13.23
N LEU A 26 45.43 1.48 12.87
CA LEU A 26 44.95 2.53 11.97
C LEU A 26 44.71 1.99 10.54
N VAL A 27 45.58 1.12 10.05
CA VAL A 27 45.40 0.46 8.74
C VAL A 27 44.18 -0.45 8.76
N VAL A 28 43.97 -1.21 9.84
CA VAL A 28 42.80 -2.10 9.97
C VAL A 28 41.49 -1.33 9.95
N ILE A 29 41.37 -0.27 10.74
CA ILE A 29 40.15 0.57 10.74
C ILE A 29 39.93 1.23 9.37
N ALA A 30 41.00 1.63 8.67
CA ALA A 30 40.91 2.20 7.34
C ALA A 30 40.36 1.19 6.32
N ILE A 31 40.84 -0.06 6.35
CA ILE A 31 40.33 -1.14 5.50
C ILE A 31 38.86 -1.44 5.81
N ILE A 32 38.50 -1.54 7.10
CA ILE A 32 37.09 -1.76 7.51
C ILE A 32 36.20 -0.62 7.02
N ALA A 33 36.65 0.64 7.14
CA ALA A 33 35.90 1.80 6.68
C ALA A 33 35.65 1.77 5.15
N ILE A 34 36.67 1.41 4.37
CA ILE A 34 36.56 1.27 2.91
C ILE A 34 35.57 0.14 2.54
N LEU A 35 35.68 -1.02 3.18
CA LEU A 35 34.77 -2.14 2.95
C LEU A 35 33.33 -1.79 3.33
N ALA A 36 33.13 -1.15 4.48
CA ALA A 36 31.81 -0.71 4.92
C ALA A 36 31.20 0.33 3.96
N ALA A 37 31.98 1.29 3.48
CA ALA A 37 31.52 2.31 2.53
C ALA A 37 30.99 1.70 1.22
N MET A 38 31.57 0.60 0.75
CA MET A 38 31.08 -0.13 -0.43
C MET A 38 29.85 -1.00 -0.15
N LEU A 39 29.69 -1.49 1.08
CA LEU A 39 28.57 -2.36 1.47
C LEU A 39 27.28 -1.60 1.77
N LEU A 40 27.36 -0.39 2.34
CA LEU A 40 26.17 0.39 2.74
C LEU A 40 25.18 0.64 1.58
N PRO A 41 25.60 1.04 0.37
CA PRO A 41 24.67 1.24 -0.76
C PRO A 41 24.02 -0.07 -1.22
N ALA A 42 24.76 -1.18 -1.17
CA ALA A 42 24.24 -2.50 -1.55
C ALA A 42 23.21 -2.99 -0.54
N LEU A 43 23.48 -2.83 0.76
CA LEU A 43 22.56 -3.19 1.84
C LEU A 43 21.26 -2.39 1.78
N GLY A 44 21.33 -1.08 1.51
CA GLY A 44 20.15 -0.24 1.34
C GLY A 44 19.23 -0.73 0.22
N LYS A 45 19.80 -1.05 -0.95
CA LYS A 45 19.04 -1.61 -2.09
C LYS A 45 18.46 -3.00 -1.78
N ALA A 46 19.22 -3.84 -1.07
CA ALA A 46 18.75 -5.17 -0.68
C ALA A 46 17.56 -5.09 0.30
N ARG A 47 17.63 -4.19 1.29
CA ARG A 47 16.55 -3.95 2.25
C ARG A 47 15.27 -3.47 1.55
N LEU A 48 15.37 -2.49 0.65
CA LEU A 48 14.21 -1.98 -0.11
C LEU A 48 13.55 -3.07 -0.95
N LYS A 49 14.35 -3.94 -1.60
CA LYS A 49 13.82 -5.10 -2.33
C LYS A 49 13.13 -6.10 -1.41
N ALA A 50 13.71 -6.40 -0.25
CA ALA A 50 13.10 -7.29 0.73
C ALA A 50 11.76 -6.74 1.25
N GLN A 51 11.70 -5.43 1.53
CA GLN A 51 10.45 -4.75 1.89
C GLN A 51 9.41 -4.84 0.75
N GLY A 52 9.81 -4.69 -0.51
CA GLY A 52 8.90 -4.86 -1.65
C GLY A 52 8.36 -6.28 -1.78
N VAL A 53 9.19 -7.30 -1.55
CA VAL A 53 8.73 -8.71 -1.52
C VAL A 53 7.73 -8.94 -0.39
N GLN A 54 8.01 -8.40 0.80
CA GLN A 54 7.08 -8.47 1.92
C GLN A 54 5.79 -7.72 1.63
N CYS A 55 5.85 -6.55 0.98
CA CYS A 55 4.67 -5.81 0.57
C CYS A 55 3.78 -6.62 -0.39
N MET A 56 4.35 -7.21 -1.45
CA MET A 56 3.60 -8.11 -2.34
C MET A 56 2.99 -9.31 -1.60
N SER A 57 3.68 -9.84 -0.59
CA SER A 57 3.13 -10.90 0.27
C SER A 57 1.94 -10.44 1.10
N ASN A 58 1.99 -9.20 1.63
CA ASN A 58 0.87 -8.59 2.35
C ASN A 58 -0.34 -8.39 1.42
N HIS A 59 -0.11 -7.84 0.23
CA HIS A 59 -1.12 -7.67 -0.82
C HIS A 59 -1.80 -9.00 -1.21
N ARG A 60 -1.03 -10.07 -1.40
CA ARG A 60 -1.60 -11.41 -1.65
C ARG A 60 -2.43 -11.95 -0.49
N GLN A 61 -2.00 -11.74 0.75
CA GLN A 61 -2.77 -12.18 1.92
C GLN A 61 -4.10 -11.43 2.05
N LEU A 62 -4.10 -10.12 1.83
CA LEU A 62 -5.33 -9.31 1.77
C LEU A 62 -6.27 -9.80 0.67
N LEU A 63 -5.72 -10.01 -0.52
CA LEU A 63 -6.49 -10.52 -1.66
C LEU A 63 -7.11 -11.89 -1.37
N ILE A 64 -6.36 -12.82 -0.78
CA ILE A 64 -6.88 -14.14 -0.42
C ILE A 64 -8.07 -13.98 0.54
N GLY A 65 -7.96 -13.12 1.54
CA GLY A 65 -9.07 -12.80 2.44
C GLY A 65 -10.29 -12.22 1.72
N TRP A 66 -10.07 -11.31 0.78
CA TRP A 66 -11.12 -10.74 -0.07
C TRP A 66 -11.84 -11.80 -0.91
N ARG A 67 -11.09 -12.72 -1.51
CA ARG A 67 -11.65 -13.80 -2.33
C ARG A 67 -12.42 -14.82 -1.49
N MET A 68 -11.88 -15.21 -0.33
CA MET A 68 -12.58 -16.08 0.62
C MET A 68 -13.89 -15.47 1.08
N TYR A 69 -13.90 -14.16 1.37
CA TYR A 69 -15.13 -13.45 1.68
C TYR A 69 -16.15 -13.58 0.54
N ALA A 70 -15.76 -13.29 -0.70
CA ALA A 70 -16.70 -13.37 -1.82
C ALA A 70 -17.26 -14.78 -2.06
N GLU A 71 -16.42 -15.81 -1.92
CA GLU A 71 -16.83 -17.22 -2.02
C GLU A 71 -17.92 -17.59 -0.98
N GLU A 72 -17.83 -17.04 0.24
CA GLU A 72 -18.83 -17.26 1.31
C GLU A 72 -20.05 -16.34 1.23
N ASN A 73 -19.97 -15.23 0.47
CA ASN A 73 -20.99 -14.19 0.43
C ASN A 73 -21.68 -14.09 -0.95
N ARG A 74 -22.00 -15.25 -1.56
CA ARG A 74 -22.72 -15.35 -2.85
C ARG A 74 -22.06 -14.52 -3.95
N ASP A 75 -20.74 -14.61 -4.01
CA ASP A 75 -19.89 -13.90 -4.95
C ASP A 75 -19.79 -12.39 -4.73
N ALA A 76 -20.45 -11.83 -3.71
CA ALA A 76 -20.39 -10.41 -3.41
C ALA A 76 -19.05 -10.00 -2.79
N VAL A 77 -18.49 -8.90 -3.28
CA VAL A 77 -17.25 -8.32 -2.77
C VAL A 77 -17.54 -7.35 -1.63
N VAL A 78 -16.56 -7.12 -0.75
CA VAL A 78 -16.65 -6.04 0.25
C VAL A 78 -16.70 -4.67 -0.42
N TYR A 79 -17.29 -3.67 0.24
CA TYR A 79 -17.29 -2.30 -0.26
C TYR A 79 -15.93 -1.63 -0.05
N ALA A 80 -15.50 -0.82 -1.03
CA ALA A 80 -14.23 -0.11 -0.97
C ALA A 80 -14.25 1.01 0.06
N SER A 81 -15.41 1.64 0.18
CA SER A 81 -15.64 2.81 1.00
C SER A 81 -16.94 2.69 1.76
N ASP A 82 -16.96 3.31 2.93
CA ASP A 82 -18.15 3.62 3.67
C ASP A 82 -18.88 4.82 3.07
N THR A 83 -19.96 5.22 3.73
CA THR A 83 -20.77 6.38 3.33
C THR A 83 -20.27 7.72 3.81
N GLY A 84 -19.22 7.79 4.64
CA GLY A 84 -18.80 9.04 5.28
C GLY A 84 -19.89 9.65 6.16
N GLY A 85 -20.77 8.81 6.71
CA GLY A 85 -21.85 9.23 7.59
C GLY A 85 -23.08 9.79 6.88
N MET A 86 -23.28 9.53 5.58
CA MET A 86 -24.53 9.86 4.88
C MET A 86 -25.74 9.31 5.63
N SER A 87 -26.82 10.09 5.65
CA SER A 87 -28.09 9.71 6.26
C SER A 87 -29.14 9.43 5.17
N GLY A 88 -30.09 8.55 5.47
CA GLY A 88 -31.12 8.12 4.53
C GLY A 88 -30.82 6.76 3.92
N ASN A 89 -31.51 6.48 2.81
CA ASN A 89 -31.47 5.17 2.17
C ASN A 89 -30.68 5.26 0.86
N ASN A 90 -29.92 4.21 0.59
CA ASN A 90 -29.28 3.98 -0.68
C ASN A 90 -30.36 3.96 -1.79
N PRO A 91 -30.25 4.80 -2.83
CA PRO A 91 -31.27 4.93 -3.87
C PRO A 91 -31.42 3.68 -4.73
N ASP A 92 -30.39 2.84 -4.77
CA ASP A 92 -30.35 1.67 -5.65
C ASP A 92 -31.06 0.46 -5.03
N ASN A 93 -31.02 0.32 -3.70
CA ASN A 93 -31.61 -0.83 -2.98
C ASN A 93 -32.56 -0.46 -1.84
N GLY A 94 -32.70 0.82 -1.49
CA GLY A 94 -33.57 1.31 -0.42
C GLY A 94 -33.09 1.02 1.01
N VAL A 95 -31.90 0.44 1.20
CA VAL A 95 -31.34 0.09 2.50
C VAL A 95 -30.69 1.33 3.15
N PRO A 96 -30.83 1.57 4.47
CA PRO A 96 -30.15 2.67 5.14
C PRO A 96 -28.63 2.58 4.99
N TYR A 97 -27.99 3.68 4.60
CA TYR A 97 -26.54 3.75 4.38
C TYR A 97 -25.71 3.20 5.56
N ARG A 98 -26.06 3.59 6.79
CA ARG A 98 -25.37 3.07 8.00
C ARG A 98 -25.44 1.55 8.21
N GLN A 99 -26.40 0.87 7.58
CA GLN A 99 -26.47 -0.60 7.62
C GLN A 99 -25.58 -1.24 6.55
N LEU A 100 -25.21 -0.49 5.51
CA LEU A 100 -24.35 -0.96 4.43
C LEU A 100 -22.86 -0.81 4.79
N ASP A 101 -22.49 0.18 5.59
CA ASP A 101 -21.14 0.37 6.13
C ASP A 101 -20.54 -0.92 6.75
N GLN A 102 -21.37 -1.84 7.29
CA GLN A 102 -20.88 -3.11 7.85
C GLN A 102 -20.20 -4.03 6.82
N TYR A 103 -20.45 -3.81 5.52
CA TYR A 103 -19.85 -4.58 4.42
C TYR A 103 -18.60 -3.91 3.83
N ALA A 104 -18.25 -2.70 4.29
CA ALA A 104 -17.02 -2.04 3.90
C ALA A 104 -15.80 -2.73 4.52
N TRP A 105 -14.71 -2.81 3.76
CA TRP A 105 -13.50 -3.48 4.20
C TRP A 105 -12.77 -2.75 5.34
N THR A 106 -13.01 -1.44 5.48
CA THR A 106 -12.59 -0.56 6.57
C THR A 106 -13.51 0.66 6.63
N LEU A 107 -13.79 1.15 7.83
CA LEU A 107 -14.43 2.44 8.09
C LEU A 107 -13.44 3.45 8.66
N ALA A 108 -12.16 3.09 8.82
CA ALA A 108 -11.17 3.93 9.46
C ALA A 108 -10.83 5.14 8.59
N HIS A 109 -11.17 6.32 9.08
CA HIS A 109 -10.84 7.60 8.43
C HIS A 109 -9.53 8.12 9.01
N LEU A 110 -8.44 7.91 8.27
CA LEU A 110 -7.11 8.18 8.78
C LEU A 110 -6.72 9.65 8.68
N SER A 111 -5.95 10.10 9.66
CA SER A 111 -5.39 11.43 9.80
C SER A 111 -4.11 11.37 10.66
N PHE A 112 -3.59 12.53 11.07
CA PHE A 112 -2.45 12.60 12.01
C PHE A 112 -2.87 12.99 13.43
N THR A 113 -4.16 12.82 13.77
CA THR A 113 -4.68 13.06 15.12
C THR A 113 -4.52 11.83 16.01
N SER A 114 -4.83 11.97 17.30
CA SER A 114 -4.80 10.86 18.26
C SER A 114 -6.02 9.93 18.18
N ASP A 115 -6.88 10.07 17.16
CA ASP A 115 -8.06 9.24 16.97
C ASP A 115 -7.69 7.74 16.92
N PRO A 116 -8.40 6.85 17.65
CA PRO A 116 -8.18 5.41 17.60
C PRO A 116 -8.12 4.81 16.20
N ASP A 117 -8.85 5.33 15.21
CA ASP A 117 -8.81 4.83 13.82
C ASP A 117 -7.39 4.84 13.25
N ASN A 118 -6.54 5.76 13.72
CA ASN A 118 -5.18 5.89 13.24
C ASN A 118 -4.26 4.77 13.72
N TRP A 119 -4.42 4.27 14.94
CA TRP A 119 -3.37 3.46 15.61
C TRP A 119 -3.89 2.21 16.31
N ASN A 120 -5.20 2.09 16.52
CA ASN A 120 -5.82 0.97 17.23
C ASN A 120 -6.56 0.06 16.25
N ILE A 121 -5.98 -1.11 15.96
CA ILE A 121 -6.60 -2.11 15.07
C ILE A 121 -8.00 -2.55 15.54
N ASN A 122 -8.28 -2.44 16.85
CA ASN A 122 -9.56 -2.82 17.42
C ASN A 122 -10.65 -1.76 17.24
N ALA A 123 -10.29 -0.53 16.85
CA ALA A 123 -11.26 0.51 16.52
C ALA A 123 -12.06 0.16 15.26
N ASP A 124 -11.38 -0.43 14.26
CA ASP A 124 -11.96 -0.71 12.95
C ASP A 124 -11.58 -2.09 12.41
N ILE A 125 -10.35 -2.28 11.91
CA ILE A 125 -9.89 -3.44 11.10
C ILE A 125 -10.38 -4.79 11.64
N THR A 126 -10.26 -5.05 12.95
CA THR A 126 -10.65 -6.35 13.54
C THR A 126 -12.15 -6.63 13.55
N GLN A 127 -12.97 -5.60 13.31
CA GLN A 127 -14.42 -5.66 13.23
C GLN A 127 -14.92 -5.69 11.78
N ARG A 128 -14.02 -5.74 10.79
CA ARG A 128 -14.35 -5.67 9.36
C ARG A 128 -14.49 -7.05 8.72
N PRO A 129 -15.21 -7.16 7.59
CA PRO A 129 -15.57 -8.46 7.01
C PRO A 129 -14.40 -9.33 6.56
N LEU A 130 -13.23 -8.73 6.29
CA LEU A 130 -12.03 -9.47 5.88
C LEU A 130 -11.24 -10.06 7.07
N TRP A 131 -11.44 -9.54 8.29
CA TRP A 131 -10.67 -9.95 9.47
C TRP A 131 -10.77 -11.45 9.80
N PRO A 132 -11.95 -12.11 9.72
CA PRO A 132 -12.08 -13.54 10.01
C PRO A 132 -11.17 -14.45 9.16
N TYR A 133 -10.82 -14.01 7.94
CA TYR A 133 -9.99 -14.76 6.99
C TYR A 133 -8.51 -14.42 7.11
N ILE A 134 -8.17 -13.19 7.47
CA ILE A 134 -6.79 -12.68 7.49
C ILE A 134 -6.14 -12.85 8.87
N LYS A 135 -6.82 -12.40 9.94
CA LYS A 135 -6.36 -12.43 11.34
C LYS A 135 -4.91 -11.94 11.58
N ASN A 136 -4.45 -11.01 10.75
CA ASN A 136 -3.10 -10.45 10.80
C ASN A 136 -3.16 -8.96 10.41
N ALA A 137 -3.06 -8.05 11.38
CA ALA A 137 -3.15 -6.62 11.08
C ALA A 137 -1.95 -6.10 10.27
N GLY A 138 -0.80 -6.80 10.32
CA GLY A 138 0.41 -6.38 9.62
C GLY A 138 0.29 -6.38 8.10
N VAL A 139 -0.75 -7.01 7.53
CA VAL A 139 -0.95 -7.01 6.07
C VAL A 139 -1.60 -5.74 5.54
N TYR A 140 -2.21 -4.91 6.39
CA TYR A 140 -2.90 -3.67 6.00
C TYR A 140 -1.94 -2.49 5.78
N LYS A 141 -0.64 -2.68 6.05
CA LYS A 141 0.37 -1.64 5.99
C LYS A 141 1.60 -2.13 5.23
N CYS A 142 2.12 -1.26 4.37
CA CYS A 142 3.40 -1.47 3.71
C CYS A 142 4.53 -1.48 4.76
N PRO A 143 5.45 -2.47 4.75
CA PRO A 143 6.58 -2.55 5.69
C PRO A 143 7.65 -1.46 5.50
N ALA A 144 7.51 -0.62 4.47
CA ALA A 144 8.34 0.54 4.24
C ALA A 144 7.66 1.86 4.65
N ASP A 145 6.38 1.83 5.06
CA ASP A 145 5.74 2.97 5.70
C ASP A 145 6.11 3.02 7.20
N HIS A 146 6.62 4.16 7.63
CA HIS A 146 7.01 4.43 9.01
C HIS A 146 6.13 5.52 9.66
N SER A 147 5.00 5.88 9.05
CA SER A 147 4.08 6.86 9.59
C SER A 147 3.52 6.43 10.95
N TYR A 148 3.36 7.43 11.82
CA TYR A 148 2.89 7.28 13.19
C TYR A 148 2.04 8.48 13.61
N VAL A 149 1.27 8.32 14.67
CA VAL A 149 0.58 9.41 15.39
C VAL A 149 1.06 9.46 16.84
N THR A 150 1.02 10.64 17.45
CA THR A 150 1.39 10.80 18.87
C THR A 150 0.15 10.74 19.75
N VAL A 151 0.09 9.76 20.64
CA VAL A 151 -1.01 9.55 21.59
C VAL A 151 -0.42 9.55 23.00
N ASN A 152 -0.86 10.48 23.85
CA ASN A 152 -0.36 10.62 25.23
C ASN A 152 1.18 10.68 25.31
N GLY A 153 1.84 11.32 24.34
CA GLY A 153 3.30 11.44 24.26
C GLY A 153 4.04 10.21 23.72
N GLN A 154 3.33 9.17 23.29
CA GLN A 154 3.91 7.99 22.65
C GLN A 154 3.62 7.98 21.15
N ASN A 155 4.64 7.69 20.34
CA ASN A 155 4.48 7.50 18.90
C ASN A 155 3.96 6.09 18.64
N LEU A 156 2.73 5.99 18.14
CA LEU A 156 2.10 4.73 17.78
C LEU A 156 2.02 4.62 16.25
N PRO A 157 2.43 3.48 15.66
CA PRO A 157 2.41 3.31 14.21
C PRO A 157 0.98 3.41 13.70
N ARG A 158 0.80 4.07 12.54
CA ARG A 158 -0.51 4.06 11.89
C ARG A 158 -0.90 2.64 11.45
N VAL A 159 -2.19 2.32 11.45
CA VAL A 159 -2.68 0.93 11.22
C VAL A 159 -2.65 0.49 9.75
N ARG A 160 -2.66 1.42 8.79
CA ARG A 160 -2.88 1.11 7.38
C ARG A 160 -2.18 2.10 6.45
N THR A 161 -1.71 1.59 5.30
CA THR A 161 -1.28 2.36 4.12
C THR A 161 -1.73 1.72 2.81
N ILE A 162 -2.66 0.79 2.89
CA ILE A 162 -3.25 0.12 1.73
C ILE A 162 -4.66 0.65 1.56
N SER A 163 -5.05 0.91 0.32
CA SER A 163 -6.40 1.33 -0.06
C SER A 163 -6.96 0.41 -1.12
N MET A 164 -8.28 0.22 -1.10
CA MET A 164 -8.96 -0.62 -2.09
C MET A 164 -9.37 0.20 -3.30
N ASN A 165 -9.33 -0.38 -4.49
CA ASN A 165 -9.86 0.25 -5.70
C ASN A 165 -11.31 0.66 -5.47
N LEU A 166 -11.61 1.95 -5.57
CA LEU A 166 -12.96 2.45 -5.37
C LEU A 166 -14.00 1.76 -6.27
N PHE A 167 -13.63 1.44 -7.52
CA PHE A 167 -14.55 0.80 -8.46
C PHE A 167 -14.85 -0.66 -8.11
N VAL A 168 -14.06 -1.29 -7.23
CA VAL A 168 -14.34 -2.63 -6.72
C VAL A 168 -15.10 -2.48 -5.40
N GLY A 169 -16.39 -2.75 -5.42
CA GLY A 169 -17.28 -2.63 -4.27
C GLY A 169 -17.90 -1.24 -4.09
N GLY A 170 -17.33 -0.18 -4.67
CA GLY A 170 -17.95 1.15 -4.68
C GLY A 170 -18.00 1.84 -3.32
N PHE A 171 -18.71 2.98 -3.30
CA PHE A 171 -19.19 3.62 -2.08
C PHE A 171 -20.45 2.89 -1.63
N ASP A 172 -20.33 2.04 -0.60
CA ASP A 172 -21.44 1.22 -0.10
C ASP A 172 -22.19 0.42 -1.18
N GLY A 173 -21.45 -0.14 -2.14
CA GLY A 173 -22.03 -0.89 -3.25
C GLY A 173 -22.61 -0.01 -4.36
N THR A 174 -22.29 1.27 -4.40
CA THR A 174 -22.79 2.24 -5.39
C THR A 174 -21.67 3.08 -6.02
N ASP A 175 -22.03 3.90 -7.00
CA ASP A 175 -21.17 4.94 -7.56
C ASP A 175 -21.08 6.20 -6.68
N GLY A 176 -21.65 6.16 -5.46
CA GLY A 176 -21.76 7.28 -4.52
C GLY A 176 -22.72 8.38 -4.96
N GLY A 177 -23.50 8.17 -6.02
CA GLY A 177 -24.33 9.19 -6.66
C GLY A 177 -23.52 10.21 -7.49
N TRP A 178 -22.23 9.96 -7.71
CA TRP A 178 -21.33 10.91 -8.35
C TRP A 178 -21.45 10.87 -9.87
N ALA A 179 -21.71 12.03 -10.48
CA ALA A 179 -21.84 12.14 -11.94
C ALA A 179 -20.60 11.67 -12.72
N TRP A 180 -19.40 11.81 -12.13
CA TRP A 180 -18.15 11.36 -12.73
C TRP A 180 -17.96 9.84 -12.69
N ALA A 181 -18.59 9.15 -11.73
CA ALA A 181 -18.46 7.70 -11.55
C ALA A 181 -19.48 6.92 -12.41
N LYS A 182 -20.67 7.50 -12.66
CA LYS A 182 -21.76 6.92 -13.48
C LYS A 182 -21.34 6.26 -14.80
N PRO A 183 -20.38 6.79 -15.58
CA PRO A 183 -19.99 6.17 -16.83
C PRO A 183 -19.19 4.86 -16.68
N TYR A 184 -18.79 4.48 -15.47
CA TYR A 184 -17.83 3.40 -15.20
C TYR A 184 -18.44 2.23 -14.43
N TRP A 185 -17.86 1.04 -14.59
CA TRP A 185 -18.25 -0.15 -13.85
C TRP A 185 -17.93 -0.02 -12.36
N ILE A 186 -18.93 -0.34 -11.52
CA ILE A 186 -18.75 -0.65 -10.10
C ILE A 186 -18.90 -2.17 -9.97
N TYR A 187 -17.80 -2.87 -9.73
CA TYR A 187 -17.76 -4.33 -9.60
C TYR A 187 -18.23 -4.73 -8.21
N LYS A 188 -19.35 -5.41 -8.11
CA LYS A 188 -19.93 -5.85 -6.82
C LYS A 188 -19.80 -7.34 -6.62
N LYS A 189 -19.44 -8.08 -7.67
CA LYS A 189 -19.25 -9.52 -7.65
C LYS A 189 -17.94 -9.91 -8.33
N THR A 190 -17.36 -11.04 -7.94
CA THR A 190 -16.16 -11.52 -8.66
C THR A 190 -16.48 -11.98 -10.09
N THR A 191 -17.74 -12.34 -10.35
CA THR A 191 -18.24 -12.61 -11.70
C THR A 191 -18.46 -11.36 -12.56
N ASP A 192 -18.40 -10.15 -12.00
CA ASP A 192 -18.48 -8.90 -12.78
C ASP A 192 -17.19 -8.64 -13.57
N PHE A 193 -16.08 -9.30 -13.24
CA PHE A 193 -14.81 -9.17 -13.96
C PHE A 193 -14.80 -10.09 -15.18
N SER A 194 -14.85 -9.49 -16.37
CA SER A 194 -14.87 -10.22 -17.64
C SER A 194 -14.05 -9.48 -18.70
N ALA A 195 -13.82 -10.13 -19.84
CA ALA A 195 -13.15 -9.47 -20.97
C ALA A 195 -13.84 -8.17 -21.42
N ALA A 196 -15.17 -8.06 -21.25
CA ALA A 196 -15.96 -6.91 -21.69
C ALA A 196 -16.06 -5.80 -20.64
N THR A 197 -16.02 -6.16 -19.37
CA THR A 197 -16.27 -5.25 -18.23
C THR A 197 -14.98 -4.86 -17.51
N GLY A 198 -13.87 -5.56 -17.75
CA GLY A 198 -12.59 -5.36 -17.06
C GLY A 198 -11.99 -6.72 -16.72
N PRO A 199 -10.96 -7.18 -17.46
CA PRO A 199 -10.29 -8.45 -17.18
C PRO A 199 -9.71 -8.48 -15.75
N ALA A 200 -9.87 -9.60 -15.04
CA ALA A 200 -9.43 -9.73 -13.65
C ALA A 200 -7.91 -9.56 -13.46
N ASP A 201 -7.11 -9.88 -14.48
CA ASP A 201 -5.65 -9.68 -14.50
C ASP A 201 -5.25 -8.22 -14.71
N LYS A 202 -6.19 -7.35 -15.11
CA LYS A 202 -5.97 -5.92 -15.27
C LYS A 202 -6.48 -5.08 -14.12
N ILE A 203 -7.59 -5.46 -13.50
CA ILE A 203 -8.20 -4.62 -12.46
C ILE A 203 -7.45 -4.81 -11.15
N PHE A 204 -6.81 -3.75 -10.66
CA PHE A 204 -6.18 -3.81 -9.34
C PHE A 204 -7.27 -3.84 -8.26
N LEU A 205 -6.98 -4.55 -7.17
CA LEU A 205 -7.84 -4.67 -6.00
C LEU A 205 -7.36 -3.77 -4.88
N PHE A 206 -6.11 -3.91 -4.45
CA PHE A 206 -5.48 -3.07 -3.42
C PHE A 206 -4.22 -2.41 -3.96
N LEU A 207 -3.90 -1.23 -3.44
CA LEU A 207 -2.61 -0.58 -3.66
C LEU A 207 -2.06 0.07 -2.40
N ASP A 208 -0.75 0.26 -2.35
CA ASP A 208 -0.12 1.11 -1.35
C ASP A 208 -0.42 2.57 -1.67
N GLU A 209 -1.13 3.26 -0.79
CA GLU A 209 -1.38 4.70 -0.87
C GLU A 209 -0.40 5.45 0.03
N ARG A 210 -0.01 6.66 -0.38
CA ARG A 210 0.95 7.48 0.39
C ARG A 210 0.38 7.86 1.75
N GLU A 211 1.27 7.90 2.73
CA GLU A 211 0.93 8.01 4.15
C GLU A 211 0.32 9.37 4.50
N ASP A 212 0.59 10.41 3.73
CA ASP A 212 0.10 11.76 3.92
C ASP A 212 -1.13 12.11 3.09
N ALA A 213 -1.60 11.22 2.20
CA ALA A 213 -2.85 11.39 1.45
C ALA A 213 -3.96 10.47 1.97
N ILE A 214 -3.59 9.25 2.36
CA ILE A 214 -4.54 8.21 2.74
C ILE A 214 -5.47 8.68 3.86
N ASN A 215 -6.75 8.75 3.50
CA ASN A 215 -7.82 9.27 4.34
C ASN A 215 -8.94 8.22 4.50
N TRP A 216 -9.47 7.67 3.42
CA TRP A 216 -10.58 6.72 3.40
C TRP A 216 -10.06 5.31 3.10
N GLY A 217 -10.96 4.33 3.15
CA GLY A 217 -10.65 2.95 2.79
C GLY A 217 -10.37 2.72 1.31
N ASN A 218 -10.82 3.63 0.46
CA ASN A 218 -10.70 3.51 -0.99
C ASN A 218 -9.56 4.37 -1.54
N TYR A 219 -9.14 4.03 -2.75
CA TYR A 219 -8.36 4.87 -3.63
C TYR A 219 -9.21 5.24 -4.84
N MET A 220 -9.49 6.52 -5.00
CA MET A 220 -10.24 7.07 -6.11
C MET A 220 -9.31 7.37 -7.28
N THR A 221 -9.30 6.47 -8.28
CA THR A 221 -8.61 6.79 -9.53
C THR A 221 -9.40 7.81 -10.32
N GLN A 222 -8.80 8.98 -10.55
CA GLN A 222 -9.39 9.98 -11.44
C GLN A 222 -9.40 9.49 -12.88
N MET A 223 -10.58 9.51 -13.48
CA MET A 223 -10.80 9.06 -14.86
C MET A 223 -10.87 10.22 -15.86
N ALA A 224 -10.50 11.43 -15.44
CA ALA A 224 -10.40 12.58 -16.33
C ALA A 224 -9.47 12.27 -17.50
N GLY A 225 -9.92 12.54 -18.73
CA GLY A 225 -9.16 12.23 -19.93
C GLY A 225 -9.13 10.75 -20.35
N TYR A 226 -9.76 9.84 -19.61
CA TYR A 226 -9.93 8.47 -20.05
C TYR A 226 -10.93 8.36 -21.22
N ALA A 227 -10.78 7.36 -22.08
CA ALA A 227 -11.63 7.21 -23.25
C ALA A 227 -13.07 6.84 -22.85
N LEU A 228 -14.03 7.67 -23.28
CA LEU A 228 -15.47 7.47 -23.07
C LEU A 228 -16.18 7.67 -24.42
N PRO A 229 -16.48 6.60 -25.16
CA PRO A 229 -17.10 6.69 -26.47
C PRO A 229 -18.35 7.59 -26.50
N PRO A 230 -18.51 8.45 -27.52
CA PRO A 230 -17.68 8.55 -28.73
C PRO A 230 -16.37 9.35 -28.55
N ASN A 231 -16.10 9.88 -27.36
CA ASN A 231 -14.93 10.72 -27.11
C ASN A 231 -13.66 9.86 -26.96
N PRO A 232 -12.60 10.14 -27.72
CA PRO A 232 -11.31 9.48 -27.53
C PRO A 232 -10.67 9.91 -26.19
N ALA A 233 -9.64 9.19 -25.76
CA ALA A 233 -8.84 9.60 -24.62
C ALA A 233 -8.27 11.02 -24.85
N ASN A 234 -8.27 11.83 -23.79
CA ASN A 234 -7.63 13.13 -23.74
C ASN A 234 -6.56 13.14 -22.65
N PRO A 235 -5.33 12.65 -22.95
CA PRO A 235 -4.23 12.66 -21.99
C PRO A 235 -3.89 14.05 -21.43
N GLY A 236 -4.25 15.14 -22.13
CA GLY A 236 -4.07 16.50 -21.63
C GLY A 236 -4.92 16.84 -20.40
N ALA A 237 -5.92 16.02 -20.06
CA ALA A 237 -6.77 16.18 -18.89
C ALA A 237 -6.43 15.23 -17.74
N TYR A 238 -5.34 14.46 -17.85
CA TYR A 238 -4.91 13.58 -16.76
C TYR A 238 -4.59 14.37 -15.50
N GLU A 239 -5.07 13.85 -14.38
CA GLU A 239 -4.93 14.43 -13.05
C GLU A 239 -5.01 13.33 -12.00
N PHE A 240 -4.47 13.61 -10.83
CA PHE A 240 -4.88 12.95 -9.60
C PHE A 240 -5.88 13.85 -8.87
N ASP A 241 -6.54 13.31 -7.85
CA ASP A 241 -7.28 14.14 -6.90
C ASP A 241 -6.49 14.28 -5.59
N GLN A 242 -7.11 14.06 -4.44
CA GLN A 242 -6.42 14.00 -3.15
C GLN A 242 -5.67 12.69 -2.97
N ASP A 243 -6.12 11.61 -3.63
CA ASP A 243 -5.52 10.29 -3.53
C ASP A 243 -4.33 10.17 -4.48
N LEU A 244 -3.18 9.82 -3.92
CA LEU A 244 -1.92 9.68 -4.63
C LEU A 244 -1.23 8.37 -4.20
N PRO A 245 -0.62 7.64 -5.14
CA PRO A 245 -0.08 6.33 -4.82
C PRO A 245 1.16 6.46 -3.94
N GLY A 246 1.43 5.43 -3.15
CA GLY A 246 2.67 5.29 -2.39
C GLY A 246 3.88 5.18 -3.32
N PHE A 247 5.07 5.44 -2.80
CA PHE A 247 6.31 5.30 -3.56
C PHE A 247 7.45 4.70 -2.74
N TYR A 248 7.06 3.87 -1.77
CA TYR A 248 7.89 3.24 -0.74
C TYR A 248 9.04 2.39 -1.29
N HIS A 249 8.89 1.79 -2.46
CA HIS A 249 9.81 0.78 -2.98
C HIS A 249 10.74 1.32 -4.06
N ASN A 250 11.40 2.45 -3.76
CA ASN A 250 12.26 3.18 -4.69
C ASN A 250 11.48 3.64 -5.94
N ARG A 251 10.58 4.62 -5.72
CA ARG A 251 9.68 5.18 -6.74
C ARG A 251 8.65 4.17 -7.22
N ALA A 252 8.13 3.34 -6.33
CA ALA A 252 7.22 2.26 -6.68
C ALA A 252 6.24 1.95 -5.54
N ALA A 253 5.06 1.44 -5.88
CA ALA A 253 4.01 0.98 -4.97
C ALA A 253 3.72 -0.52 -5.16
N GLY A 254 3.25 -1.17 -4.10
CA GLY A 254 2.64 -2.49 -4.19
C GLY A 254 1.22 -2.44 -4.73
N PHE A 255 0.88 -3.41 -5.56
CA PHE A 255 -0.47 -3.65 -6.08
C PHE A 255 -0.84 -5.12 -5.92
N SER A 256 -2.12 -5.40 -5.74
CA SER A 256 -2.74 -6.71 -6.01
C SER A 256 -3.80 -6.56 -7.10
N PHE A 257 -4.06 -7.64 -7.83
CA PHE A 257 -5.02 -7.69 -8.94
C PHE A 257 -6.03 -8.79 -8.72
N VAL A 258 -7.25 -8.58 -9.21
CA VAL A 258 -8.41 -9.44 -8.92
C VAL A 258 -8.19 -10.92 -9.27
N ASP A 259 -7.34 -11.22 -10.26
CA ASP A 259 -6.98 -12.60 -10.63
C ASP A 259 -6.18 -13.37 -9.55
N GLY A 260 -5.58 -12.66 -8.59
CA GLY A 260 -4.81 -13.22 -7.49
C GLY A 260 -3.33 -12.85 -7.45
N HIS A 261 -2.81 -12.15 -8.47
CA HIS A 261 -1.40 -11.76 -8.45
C HIS A 261 -1.18 -10.45 -7.69
N ALA A 262 0.11 -10.18 -7.41
CA ALA A 262 0.57 -8.95 -6.80
C ALA A 262 1.92 -8.59 -7.40
N GLU A 263 2.17 -7.29 -7.54
CA GLU A 263 3.39 -6.77 -8.14
C GLU A 263 3.87 -5.47 -7.47
N ILE A 264 5.09 -5.06 -7.81
CA ILE A 264 5.61 -3.73 -7.50
C ILE A 264 5.62 -2.92 -8.80
N HIS A 265 4.78 -1.90 -8.86
CA HIS A 265 4.69 -1.02 -10.02
C HIS A 265 5.56 0.23 -9.81
N ARG A 266 6.41 0.57 -10.78
CA ARG A 266 7.36 1.68 -10.69
C ARG A 266 6.87 2.89 -11.46
N TRP A 267 6.80 4.02 -10.76
CA TRP A 267 6.41 5.32 -11.30
C TRP A 267 7.47 5.94 -12.18
N LEU A 268 7.05 6.42 -13.35
CA LEU A 268 7.89 7.03 -14.36
C LEU A 268 7.94 8.54 -14.19
N ASP A 269 6.81 9.16 -13.92
CA ASP A 269 6.67 10.61 -13.82
C ASP A 269 6.98 11.08 -12.38
N PRO A 270 7.89 12.06 -12.20
CA PRO A 270 8.13 12.65 -10.89
C PRO A 270 6.88 13.30 -10.26
N ARG A 271 5.90 13.72 -11.08
CA ARG A 271 4.65 14.34 -10.61
C ARG A 271 3.73 13.34 -9.91
N THR A 272 3.87 12.04 -10.15
CA THR A 272 3.22 10.97 -9.36
C THR A 272 3.75 10.89 -7.93
N MET A 273 4.95 11.43 -7.68
CA MET A 273 5.64 11.35 -6.39
C MET A 273 6.06 12.74 -5.90
N PRO A 274 5.11 13.70 -5.75
CA PRO A 274 5.45 15.00 -5.20
C PRO A 274 5.86 14.83 -3.73
N PRO A 275 6.68 15.74 -3.17
CA PRO A 275 7.14 15.66 -1.79
C PRO A 275 6.02 15.37 -0.78
N LEU A 276 6.35 14.60 0.26
CA LEU A 276 5.42 14.29 1.36
C LEU A 276 5.07 15.57 2.14
N ASN A 277 3.79 15.71 2.48
CA ASN A 277 3.23 16.81 3.24
C ASN A 277 2.35 16.31 4.39
N PHE A 278 2.97 16.18 5.57
CA PHE A 278 2.31 15.69 6.79
C PHE A 278 1.41 16.73 7.49
N GLN A 279 1.09 17.86 6.85
CA GLN A 279 0.12 18.81 7.41
C GLN A 279 -1.30 18.23 7.30
N ALA A 280 -2.12 18.46 8.34
CA ALA A 280 -3.53 18.07 8.34
C ALA A 280 -4.42 19.30 8.06
N PRO A 281 -5.37 19.24 7.12
CA PRO A 281 -5.61 18.14 6.18
C PRO A 281 -4.50 18.03 5.10
N PRO A 282 -4.36 16.88 4.42
CA PRO A 282 -3.46 16.72 3.29
C PRO A 282 -3.63 17.89 2.32
N ASN A 283 -2.61 18.73 2.14
CA ASN A 283 -2.66 19.84 1.20
C ASN A 283 -2.18 19.38 -0.19
N ILE A 284 -2.77 18.31 -0.69
CA ILE A 284 -2.65 17.90 -2.09
C ILE A 284 -3.71 18.70 -2.86
N PRO A 285 -3.32 19.48 -3.89
CA PRO A 285 -4.30 20.20 -4.70
C PRO A 285 -5.38 19.25 -5.24
N SER A 286 -6.63 19.67 -5.20
CA SER A 286 -7.76 18.93 -5.79
C SER A 286 -8.51 19.89 -6.71
N PRO A 287 -8.46 19.69 -8.05
CA PRO A 287 -7.70 18.65 -8.74
C PRO A 287 -6.18 18.84 -8.66
N TYR A 288 -5.41 17.78 -8.94
CA TYR A 288 -3.95 17.80 -9.12
C TYR A 288 -3.58 17.49 -10.58
N PRO A 289 -3.55 18.49 -11.50
CA PRO A 289 -3.34 18.25 -12.92
C PRO A 289 -1.94 17.75 -13.24
N VAL A 290 -1.86 16.61 -13.92
CA VAL A 290 -0.64 15.98 -14.42
C VAL A 290 -0.81 15.60 -15.88
N PRO A 291 -0.96 16.59 -16.79
CA PRO A 291 -1.26 16.32 -18.18
C PRO A 291 -0.21 15.39 -18.80
N ARG A 292 -0.70 14.40 -19.54
CA ARG A 292 0.05 13.40 -20.30
C ARG A 292 0.95 12.51 -19.44
N ASP A 293 0.60 12.33 -18.18
CA ASP A 293 1.28 11.40 -17.28
C ASP A 293 0.93 9.93 -17.63
N ASN A 294 1.95 9.13 -17.93
CA ASN A 294 1.78 7.71 -18.26
C ASN A 294 1.42 6.87 -17.03
N ASP A 295 1.77 7.33 -15.83
CA ASP A 295 1.41 6.65 -14.59
C ASP A 295 -0.10 6.75 -14.36
N VAL A 296 -0.70 7.91 -14.64
CA VAL A 296 -2.18 8.08 -14.62
C VAL A 296 -2.84 7.22 -15.67
N ALA A 297 -2.31 7.18 -16.90
CA ALA A 297 -2.84 6.32 -17.95
C ALA A 297 -2.84 4.84 -17.54
N TRP A 298 -1.75 4.40 -16.91
CA TRP A 298 -1.64 3.04 -16.38
C TRP A 298 -2.68 2.81 -15.28
N MET A 299 -2.76 3.69 -14.28
CA MET A 299 -3.76 3.57 -13.20
C MET A 299 -5.18 3.47 -13.78
N GLN A 300 -5.56 4.37 -14.68
CA GLN A 300 -6.89 4.35 -15.32
C GLN A 300 -7.20 3.02 -16.06
N ASP A 301 -6.24 2.46 -16.81
CA ASP A 301 -6.43 1.16 -17.47
C ASP A 301 -6.54 -0.01 -16.48
N HIS A 302 -6.06 0.15 -15.25
CA HIS A 302 -6.10 -0.89 -14.21
C HIS A 302 -7.18 -0.63 -13.14
N SER A 303 -7.99 0.42 -13.26
CA SER A 303 -9.05 0.72 -12.27
C SER A 303 -10.43 0.20 -12.65
N THR A 304 -10.91 0.48 -13.86
CA THR A 304 -12.28 0.14 -14.29
C THR A 304 -12.45 0.25 -15.82
N ARG A 305 -13.65 -0.03 -16.34
CA ARG A 305 -14.03 0.19 -17.74
C ARG A 305 -15.30 1.03 -17.86
N PRO A 306 -15.52 1.70 -18.99
CA PRO A 306 -16.78 2.37 -19.27
C PRO A 306 -17.91 1.33 -19.38
N THR A 307 -19.12 1.70 -18.93
CA THR A 307 -20.32 0.84 -19.07
C THR A 307 -20.78 0.73 -20.51
N LEU A 308 -20.44 1.71 -21.36
CA LEU A 308 -20.87 1.79 -22.77
C LEU A 308 -22.40 1.72 -22.93
N GLY A 309 -23.15 2.18 -21.92
CA GLY A 309 -24.61 2.11 -21.92
C GLY A 309 -25.19 0.74 -21.56
N LEU A 310 -24.36 -0.22 -21.13
CA LEU A 310 -24.84 -1.43 -20.47
C LEU A 310 -25.44 -1.05 -19.11
N GLU A 311 -26.69 -1.44 -18.87
CA GLU A 311 -27.30 -1.28 -17.55
C GLU A 311 -26.52 -2.14 -16.55
N GLN A 312 -26.02 -1.51 -15.49
CA GLN A 312 -25.58 -2.26 -14.31
C GLN A 312 -26.83 -2.75 -13.62
N THR A 313 -27.14 -4.04 -13.71
CA THR A 313 -28.19 -4.63 -12.87
C THR A 313 -27.78 -4.50 -11.42
N ILE A 314 -28.32 -3.49 -10.74
CA ILE A 314 -28.13 -3.30 -9.30
C ILE A 314 -29.02 -4.29 -8.59
N THR A 315 -28.55 -5.53 -8.48
CA THR A 315 -29.14 -6.49 -7.54
C THR A 315 -28.28 -6.52 -6.28
N PRO A 316 -28.87 -6.28 -5.09
CA PRO A 316 -28.19 -6.50 -3.81
C PRO A 316 -27.86 -7.99 -3.60
#